data_AF-A0A9E0YT77-F1
#
_entry.id   AF-A0A9E0YT77-F1
#
_cell.length_a   1.000
_cell.length_b   1.000
_cell.length_c   1.000
_cell.angle_alpha   90.00
_cell.angle_beta   90.00
_cell.angle_gamma   90.00
#
_symmetry.space_group_name_H-M   'P 1'
#
loop_
_entity.id
_entity.type
_entity.pdbx_description
1 polymer ?
#
loop_
_entity_poly.entity_id
_entity_poly.type
_entity_poly.pdbx_seq_one_letter_code
_entity_poly.pdbx_strand_id
1 'polypeptide(L)'
;MTDAEHRPSATERWLTRIIRHPLRTLAAVLAVAALAALAAFSLLGVNSDPIAMLDEDLPFRQTDERLRAEFPNLDNNLLAVIEAPTPEQAMLAAVRVERELTRMPEVIRSVAWPAGSRFFARNGLLFLSLDELEALGDRLAAAQPLLGRLAQDTHAAALFDLLAQIEQREPGGTTAPPGLDMQR
;
A
#
# COMPACT_ATOMS: atom_id res chain seq x y z
N MET A 1 41.17 78.07 -2.28
CA MET A 1 41.13 77.20 -1.08
C MET A 1 39.67 77.07 -0.70
N THR A 2 38.96 76.17 -1.38
CA THR A 2 37.49 76.08 -1.36
C THR A 2 37.08 74.82 -0.60
N ASP A 3 36.42 75.03 0.53
CA ASP A 3 35.72 74.00 1.31
C ASP A 3 34.79 73.20 0.40
N ALA A 4 35.11 71.91 0.20
CA ALA A 4 34.19 70.97 -0.42
C ALA A 4 33.19 70.52 0.66
N GLU A 5 31.95 71.00 0.52
CA GLU A 5 30.78 70.65 1.32
C GLU A 5 30.61 69.11 1.39
N HIS A 6 31.10 68.51 2.48
CA HIS A 6 31.03 67.06 2.71
C HIS A 6 29.59 66.69 3.06
N ARG A 7 28.77 66.36 2.04
CA ARG A 7 27.41 65.88 2.25
C ARG A 7 27.44 64.45 2.80
N PRO A 8 26.84 64.18 3.97
CA PRO A 8 26.91 62.88 4.57
C PRO A 8 26.24 61.84 3.67
N SER A 9 26.95 60.76 3.39
CA SER A 9 26.47 59.68 2.52
C SER A 9 25.24 58.99 3.13
N ALA A 10 24.49 58.23 2.33
CA ALA A 10 23.31 57.52 2.81
C ALA A 10 23.64 56.52 3.95
N THR A 11 24.82 55.91 3.88
CA THR A 11 25.33 54.96 4.89
C THR A 11 25.69 55.66 6.20
N GLU A 12 26.34 56.83 6.15
CA GLU A 12 26.66 57.62 7.35
C GLU A 12 25.40 58.11 8.08
N ARG A 13 24.39 58.55 7.33
CA ARG A 13 23.10 58.96 7.90
C ARG A 13 22.35 57.80 8.55
N TRP A 14 22.46 56.60 7.98
CA TRP A 14 21.91 55.37 8.57
C TRP A 14 22.65 54.99 9.86
N LEU A 15 23.99 54.98 9.83
CA LEU A 15 24.83 54.66 10.98
C LEU A 15 24.60 55.64 12.15
N THR A 16 24.56 56.95 11.86
CA THR A 16 24.31 57.99 12.87
C THR A 16 22.93 57.84 13.50
N ARG A 17 21.93 57.41 12.73
CA ARG A 17 20.56 57.17 13.21
C ARG A 17 20.48 55.93 14.11
N ILE A 18 21.30 54.91 13.84
CA ILE A 18 21.42 53.71 14.70
C ILE A 18 22.08 54.08 16.04
N ILE A 19 23.21 54.77 15.99
CA ILE A 19 23.98 55.14 17.19
C ILE A 19 23.20 56.11 18.09
N ARG A 20 22.38 57.00 17.50
CA ARG A 20 21.57 57.97 18.26
C ARG A 20 20.37 57.36 18.97
N HIS A 21 19.87 56.19 18.54
CA HIS A 21 18.69 55.54 19.13
C HIS A 21 18.87 54.01 19.32
N PRO A 22 19.85 53.57 20.13
CA PRO A 22 20.22 52.16 20.23
C PRO A 22 19.07 51.27 20.76
N LEU A 23 18.25 51.76 21.70
CA LEU A 23 17.10 51.00 22.20
C LEU A 23 16.02 50.79 21.13
N ARG A 24 15.76 51.78 20.27
CA ARG A 24 14.76 51.66 19.20
C ARG A 24 15.22 50.71 18.12
N THR A 25 16.51 50.75 17.77
CA THR A 25 17.08 49.81 16.79
C THR A 25 17.08 48.39 17.33
N LEU A 26 17.42 48.21 18.61
CA LEU A 26 17.34 46.90 19.27
C LEU A 26 15.90 46.38 19.27
N ALA A 27 14.93 47.19 19.68
CA ALA A 27 13.52 46.82 19.68
C ALA A 27 13.00 46.46 18.28
N ALA A 28 13.40 47.21 17.26
CA ALA A 28 13.02 46.95 15.87
C ALA A 28 13.62 45.63 15.36
N VAL A 29 14.91 45.38 15.60
CA VAL A 29 15.56 44.11 15.23
C VAL A 29 14.91 42.94 15.95
N LEU A 30 14.60 43.09 17.23
CA LEU A 30 13.97 42.05 18.04
C LEU A 30 12.52 41.78 17.59
N ALA A 31 11.79 42.82 17.18
CA ALA A 31 10.46 42.67 16.58
C ALA A 31 10.52 41.96 15.22
N VAL A 32 11.47 42.32 14.36
CA VAL A 32 11.67 41.63 13.06
C VAL A 32 12.10 40.18 13.28
N ALA A 33 12.99 39.92 14.23
CA ALA A 33 13.41 38.56 14.59
C ALA A 33 12.24 37.74 15.14
N ALA A 34 11.40 38.32 16.00
CA ALA A 34 10.20 37.67 16.50
C ALA A 34 9.18 37.37 15.38
N LEU A 35 8.97 38.31 14.46
CA LEU A 35 8.13 38.10 13.27
C LEU A 35 8.70 37.02 12.35
N ALA A 36 10.01 37.01 12.12
CA ALA A 36 10.69 35.98 11.33
C ALA A 36 10.61 34.60 12.00
N ALA A 37 10.75 34.54 13.33
CA ALA A 37 10.60 33.30 14.09
C ALA A 37 9.15 32.79 14.07
N LEU A 38 8.18 33.69 14.18
CA LEU A 38 6.75 33.35 14.06
C LEU A 38 6.43 32.86 12.65
N ALA A 39 6.93 33.55 11.63
CA ALA A 39 6.78 33.16 10.23
C ALA A 39 7.42 31.79 9.98
N ALA A 40 8.64 31.55 10.46
CA ALA A 40 9.31 30.27 10.38
C ALA A 40 8.50 29.17 11.08
N PHE A 41 7.96 29.43 12.28
CA PHE A 41 7.13 28.45 12.97
C PHE A 41 5.86 28.08 12.18
N SER A 42 5.28 29.04 11.44
CA SER A 42 4.06 28.80 10.64
C SER A 42 4.30 28.30 9.21
N LEU A 43 5.44 28.62 8.59
CA LEU A 43 5.71 28.35 7.17
C LEU A 43 6.75 27.26 6.95
N LEU A 44 7.57 26.94 7.96
CA LEU A 44 8.65 25.96 7.80
C LEU A 44 8.07 24.54 7.86
N GLY A 45 7.63 24.03 6.71
CA GLY A 45 7.29 22.64 6.49
C GLY A 45 8.45 21.89 5.83
N VAL A 46 8.66 20.63 6.22
CA VAL A 46 9.57 19.72 5.50
C VAL A 46 8.74 19.01 4.43
N ASN A 47 9.08 19.22 3.16
CA ASN A 47 8.50 18.44 2.06
C ASN A 47 9.36 17.21 1.81
N SER A 48 8.81 16.02 2.05
CA SER A 48 9.46 14.73 1.82
C SER A 48 9.11 14.12 0.46
N ASP A 49 8.39 14.83 -0.40
CA ASP A 49 8.06 14.38 -1.75
C ASP A 49 9.27 14.60 -2.69
N PRO A 50 9.92 13.53 -3.18
CA PRO A 50 11.04 13.66 -4.11
C PRO A 50 10.63 14.21 -5.48
N ILE A 51 9.35 14.08 -5.87
CA ILE A 51 8.86 14.60 -7.16
C ILE A 51 8.79 16.12 -7.13
N ALA A 52 8.51 16.71 -5.95
CA ALA A 52 8.48 18.16 -5.78
C ALA A 52 9.86 18.83 -5.95
N MET A 53 10.95 18.05 -6.01
CA MET A 53 12.28 18.56 -6.34
C MET A 53 12.52 18.74 -7.84
N LEU A 54 11.61 18.21 -8.68
CA LEU A 54 11.70 18.22 -10.13
C LEU A 54 10.85 19.36 -10.71
N ASP A 55 11.25 19.91 -11.86
CA ASP A 55 10.52 20.96 -12.55
C ASP A 55 9.11 20.50 -12.94
N GLU A 56 8.10 21.34 -12.68
CA GLU A 56 6.67 21.07 -12.89
C GLU A 56 6.32 20.93 -14.38
N ASP A 57 7.09 21.57 -15.27
CA ASP A 57 6.86 21.55 -16.71
C ASP A 57 7.31 20.25 -17.39
N LEU A 58 7.83 19.28 -16.64
CA LEU A 58 8.28 18.00 -17.20
C LEU A 58 7.08 17.17 -17.72
N PRO A 59 7.15 16.59 -18.94
CA PRO A 59 6.03 15.86 -19.54
C PRO A 59 5.45 14.73 -18.68
N PHE A 60 6.29 14.03 -17.91
CA PHE A 60 5.82 12.96 -17.03
C PHE A 60 5.06 13.51 -15.81
N ARG A 61 5.39 14.72 -15.30
CA ARG A 61 4.68 15.35 -14.18
C ARG A 61 3.27 15.77 -14.59
N GLN A 62 3.12 16.39 -15.75
CA GLN A 62 1.79 16.70 -16.30
C GLN A 62 0.93 15.45 -16.51
N THR A 63 1.57 14.32 -16.87
CA THR A 63 0.88 13.04 -17.04
C THR A 63 0.47 12.44 -15.69
N ASP A 64 1.36 12.49 -14.68
CA ASP A 64 1.07 12.03 -13.32
C ASP A 64 -0.06 12.87 -12.68
N GLU A 65 -0.01 14.19 -12.81
CA GLU A 65 -1.06 15.09 -12.33
C GLU A 65 -2.40 14.82 -13.00
N ARG A 66 -2.42 14.58 -14.32
CA ARG A 66 -3.63 14.16 -15.04
C ARG A 66 -4.15 12.82 -14.54
N LEU A 67 -3.28 11.84 -14.33
CA LEU A 67 -3.65 10.52 -13.82
C LEU A 67 -4.27 10.63 -12.41
N ARG A 68 -3.67 11.41 -11.51
CA ARG A 68 -4.21 11.64 -10.16
C ARG A 68 -5.56 12.36 -10.19
N ALA A 69 -5.73 13.32 -11.10
CA ALA A 69 -6.99 14.05 -11.27
C ALA A 69 -8.11 13.15 -11.82
N GLU A 70 -7.81 12.26 -12.77
CA GLU A 70 -8.79 11.34 -13.35
C GLU A 70 -9.08 10.12 -12.46
N PHE A 71 -8.10 9.68 -11.66
CA PHE A 71 -8.20 8.51 -10.81
C PHE A 71 -7.86 8.84 -9.34
N PRO A 72 -8.67 9.67 -8.66
CA PRO A 72 -8.39 10.09 -7.28
C PRO A 72 -8.40 8.93 -6.28
N ASN A 73 -9.01 7.79 -6.63
CA ASN A 73 -9.01 6.57 -5.82
C ASN A 73 -7.69 5.79 -5.88
N LEU A 74 -6.78 6.11 -6.83
CA LEU A 74 -5.46 5.49 -6.93
C LEU A 74 -4.39 6.25 -6.14
N ASP A 75 -4.68 7.51 -5.79
CA ASP A 75 -3.76 8.37 -5.06
C ASP A 75 -3.80 8.05 -3.55
N ASN A 76 -2.64 8.16 -2.89
CA ASN A 76 -2.46 7.91 -1.45
C ASN A 76 -2.93 6.53 -0.95
N ASN A 77 -2.82 5.50 -1.78
CA ASN A 77 -3.13 4.13 -1.38
C ASN A 77 -1.97 3.46 -0.65
N LEU A 78 -2.30 2.67 0.37
CA LEU A 78 -1.36 1.79 1.05
C LEU A 78 -1.53 0.35 0.56
N LEU A 79 -0.46 -0.26 0.07
CA LEU A 79 -0.44 -1.69 -0.24
C LEU A 79 0.03 -2.48 0.99
N ALA A 80 -0.85 -3.33 1.52
CA ALA A 80 -0.51 -4.27 2.57
C ALA A 80 -0.37 -5.68 2.00
N VAL A 81 0.73 -6.36 2.32
CA VAL A 81 0.99 -7.75 1.91
C VAL A 81 0.83 -8.65 3.13
N ILE A 82 0.03 -9.71 2.99
CA ILE A 82 -0.24 -10.68 4.05
C ILE A 82 0.42 -12.00 3.68
N GLU A 83 1.38 -12.41 4.49
CA GLU A 83 2.13 -13.64 4.32
C GLU A 83 1.76 -14.64 5.41
N ALA A 84 1.58 -15.90 5.02
CA ALA A 84 1.34 -17.00 5.95
C ALA A 84 1.94 -18.31 5.40
N PRO A 85 2.17 -19.33 6.26
CA PRO A 85 2.75 -20.60 5.84
C PRO A 85 1.93 -21.38 4.79
N THR A 86 0.60 -21.19 4.76
CA THR A 86 -0.27 -21.80 3.74
C THR A 86 -1.19 -20.75 3.12
N PRO A 87 -1.62 -20.95 1.85
CA PRO A 87 -2.51 -20.01 1.17
C PRO A 87 -3.86 -19.86 1.88
N GLU A 88 -4.40 -20.92 2.49
CA GLU A 88 -5.65 -20.87 3.24
C GLU A 88 -5.52 -19.98 4.48
N GLN A 89 -4.40 -20.08 5.20
CA GLN A 89 -4.13 -19.22 6.35
C GLN A 89 -3.97 -17.76 5.94
N ALA A 90 -3.27 -17.50 4.84
CA ALA A 90 -3.13 -16.14 4.29
C ALA A 90 -4.50 -15.56 3.93
N MET A 91 -5.36 -16.37 3.29
CA MET A 91 -6.70 -15.94 2.89
C MET A 91 -7.59 -15.64 4.11
N LEU A 92 -7.57 -16.49 5.14
CA LEU A 92 -8.29 -16.24 6.39
C LEU A 92 -7.80 -14.99 7.12
N ALA A 93 -6.48 -14.77 7.15
CA ALA A 93 -5.88 -13.57 7.72
C ALA A 93 -6.29 -12.33 6.94
N ALA A 94 -6.28 -12.37 5.61
CA ALA A 94 -6.70 -11.27 4.74
C ALA A 94 -8.17 -10.90 4.95
N VAL A 95 -9.08 -11.88 5.01
CA VAL A 95 -10.50 -11.65 5.33
C VAL A 95 -10.66 -10.97 6.71
N ARG A 96 -9.83 -11.34 7.69
CA ARG A 96 -9.89 -10.73 9.03
C ARG A 96 -9.39 -9.29 9.00
N VAL A 97 -8.26 -9.03 8.34
CA VAL A 97 -7.68 -7.69 8.20
C VAL A 97 -8.64 -6.76 7.46
N GLU A 98 -9.20 -7.19 6.33
CA GLU A 98 -10.19 -6.43 5.58
C GLU A 98 -11.38 -6.03 6.46
N ARG A 99 -11.91 -6.98 7.24
CA ARG A 99 -13.06 -6.76 8.13
C ARG A 99 -12.75 -5.72 9.21
N GLU A 100 -11.59 -5.82 9.87
CA GLU A 100 -11.24 -4.88 10.94
C GLU A 100 -10.95 -3.48 10.38
N LEU A 101 -10.24 -3.37 9.25
CA LEU A 101 -9.97 -2.07 8.61
C LEU A 101 -11.24 -1.40 8.10
N THR A 102 -12.20 -2.17 7.56
CA THR A 102 -13.49 -1.63 7.10
C THR A 102 -14.33 -1.05 8.26
N ARG A 103 -14.09 -1.48 9.51
CA ARG A 103 -14.76 -0.96 10.71
C ARG A 103 -14.17 0.35 11.22
N MET A 104 -13.12 0.88 10.59
CA MET A 104 -12.44 2.10 11.00
C MET A 104 -12.58 3.22 9.94
N PRO A 105 -13.81 3.65 9.60
CA PRO A 105 -14.04 4.63 8.52
C PRO A 105 -13.45 6.01 8.82
N GLU A 106 -13.21 6.32 10.10
CA GLU A 106 -12.60 7.57 10.55
C GLU A 106 -11.12 7.69 10.14
N VAL A 107 -10.44 6.56 9.91
CA VAL A 107 -9.00 6.50 9.58
C VAL A 107 -8.77 5.95 8.17
N ILE A 108 -9.55 4.95 7.77
CA ILE A 108 -9.42 4.26 6.48
C ILE A 108 -10.67 4.55 5.65
N ARG A 109 -10.49 5.24 4.51
CA ARG A 109 -11.60 5.60 3.61
C ARG A 109 -12.26 4.37 2.98
N SER A 110 -11.44 3.43 2.52
CA SER A 110 -11.91 2.21 1.87
C SER A 110 -10.82 1.15 1.89
N VAL A 111 -11.24 -0.11 1.93
CA VAL A 111 -10.36 -1.27 1.78
C VAL A 111 -10.76 -1.99 0.50
N ALA A 112 -9.79 -2.28 -0.36
CA ALA A 112 -10.02 -3.02 -1.60
C ALA A 112 -9.06 -4.21 -1.66
N TRP A 113 -9.63 -5.41 -1.73
CA TRP A 113 -8.88 -6.64 -1.98
C TRP A 113 -9.52 -7.39 -3.15
N PRO A 114 -9.10 -7.10 -4.41
CA PRO A 114 -9.76 -7.65 -5.59
C PRO A 114 -9.79 -9.18 -5.62
N ALA A 115 -8.66 -9.82 -5.27
CA ALA A 115 -8.52 -11.27 -5.27
C ALA A 115 -9.43 -11.98 -4.26
N GLY A 116 -9.76 -11.34 -3.13
CA GLY A 116 -10.67 -11.88 -2.12
C GLY A 116 -12.15 -11.58 -2.36
N SER A 117 -12.48 -10.87 -3.45
CA SER A 117 -13.86 -10.47 -3.70
C SER A 117 -14.77 -11.68 -3.98
N ARG A 118 -16.04 -11.56 -3.61
CA ARG A 118 -17.07 -12.58 -3.91
C ARG A 118 -17.18 -12.91 -5.40
N PHE A 119 -16.81 -11.97 -6.26
CA PHE A 119 -16.80 -12.18 -7.70
C PHE A 119 -15.77 -13.23 -8.10
N PHE A 120 -14.50 -13.08 -7.67
CA PHE A 120 -13.45 -14.06 -7.99
C PHE A 120 -13.66 -15.38 -7.25
N ALA A 121 -14.20 -15.37 -6.02
CA ALA A 121 -14.54 -16.60 -5.32
C ALA A 121 -15.59 -17.45 -6.07
N ARG A 122 -16.52 -16.82 -6.81
CA ARG A 122 -17.56 -17.51 -7.58
C ARG A 122 -17.15 -17.83 -9.02
N ASN A 123 -16.42 -16.91 -9.65
CA ASN A 123 -16.12 -16.95 -11.07
C ASN A 123 -14.65 -17.27 -11.38
N GLY A 124 -13.84 -17.61 -10.37
CA GLY A 124 -12.40 -17.78 -10.51
C GLY A 124 -12.01 -18.82 -11.57
N LEU A 125 -12.81 -19.89 -11.71
CA LEU A 125 -12.57 -20.93 -12.72
C LEU A 125 -12.75 -20.42 -14.16
N LEU A 126 -13.51 -19.34 -14.38
CA LEU A 126 -13.70 -18.75 -15.71
C LEU A 126 -12.45 -18.03 -16.24
N PHE A 127 -11.44 -17.84 -15.39
CA PHE A 127 -10.16 -17.27 -15.77
C PHE A 127 -9.12 -18.33 -16.16
N LEU A 128 -9.46 -19.62 -16.08
CA LEU A 128 -8.65 -20.71 -16.59
C LEU A 128 -8.84 -20.87 -18.10
N SER A 129 -7.83 -21.40 -18.78
CA SER A 129 -7.97 -21.85 -20.17
C SER A 129 -8.91 -23.05 -20.28
N LEU A 130 -9.40 -23.34 -21.50
CA LEU A 130 -10.28 -24.48 -21.73
C LEU A 130 -9.61 -25.80 -21.33
N ASP A 131 -8.35 -26.00 -21.74
CA ASP A 131 -7.57 -27.20 -21.44
C ASP A 131 -7.38 -27.41 -19.93
N GLU A 132 -7.10 -26.33 -19.18
CA GLU A 132 -6.96 -26.38 -17.72
C GLU A 132 -8.30 -26.68 -17.04
N LEU A 133 -9.40 -26.13 -17.56
CA LEU A 133 -10.74 -26.35 -17.01
C LEU A 133 -11.19 -27.80 -17.23
N GLU A 134 -10.93 -28.36 -18.42
CA GLU A 134 -11.19 -29.77 -18.72
C GLU A 134 -10.36 -30.69 -17.81
N ALA A 135 -9.05 -30.44 -17.70
CA ALA A 135 -8.17 -31.22 -16.83
C ALA A 135 -8.58 -31.13 -15.35
N LEU A 136 -9.03 -29.95 -14.89
CA LEU A 136 -9.55 -29.79 -13.53
C LEU A 136 -10.86 -30.55 -13.34
N GLY A 137 -11.76 -30.50 -14.32
CA GLY A 137 -13.01 -31.26 -14.32
C GLY A 137 -12.77 -32.76 -14.19
N ASP A 138 -11.85 -33.30 -14.99
CA ASP A 138 -11.47 -34.72 -14.94
C ASP A 138 -10.87 -35.13 -13.59
N ARG A 139 -9.99 -34.29 -13.01
CA ARG A 139 -9.41 -34.53 -11.67
C ARG A 139 -10.49 -34.52 -10.58
N LEU A 140 -11.41 -33.55 -10.63
CA LEU A 140 -12.51 -33.46 -9.68
C LEU A 140 -13.48 -34.64 -9.81
N ALA A 141 -13.75 -35.09 -11.05
CA ALA A 141 -14.57 -36.28 -11.32
C ALA A 141 -13.92 -37.54 -10.74
N ALA A 142 -12.62 -37.74 -10.97
CA ALA A 142 -11.86 -38.86 -10.40
C ALA A 142 -11.85 -38.83 -8.86
N ALA A 143 -11.84 -37.64 -8.26
CA ALA A 143 -11.84 -37.46 -6.80
C ALA A 143 -13.24 -37.54 -6.15
N GLN A 144 -14.34 -37.65 -6.90
CA GLN A 144 -15.72 -37.65 -6.36
C GLN A 144 -15.96 -38.64 -5.20
N PRO A 145 -15.47 -39.89 -5.22
CA PRO A 145 -15.69 -40.83 -4.12
C PRO A 145 -15.03 -40.40 -2.80
N LEU A 146 -13.93 -39.64 -2.89
CA LEU A 146 -13.23 -39.07 -1.74
C LEU A 146 -13.93 -37.80 -1.27
N LEU A 147 -14.25 -36.89 -2.20
CA LEU A 147 -14.96 -35.64 -1.90
C LEU A 147 -16.35 -35.90 -1.30
N GLY A 148 -17.08 -36.90 -1.79
CA GLY A 148 -18.38 -37.29 -1.26
C GLY A 148 -18.32 -37.80 0.18
N ARG A 149 -17.24 -38.50 0.56
CA ARG A 149 -17.00 -38.91 1.96
C ARG A 149 -16.58 -37.75 2.84
N LEU A 150 -15.69 -36.87 2.36
CA LEU A 150 -15.24 -35.68 3.10
C LEU A 150 -16.39 -34.69 3.38
N ALA A 151 -17.32 -34.57 2.43
CA ALA A 151 -18.51 -33.74 2.55
C ALA A 151 -19.51 -34.26 3.59
N GLN A 152 -19.50 -35.57 3.86
CA GLN A 152 -20.33 -36.20 4.90
C GLN A 152 -19.69 -36.13 6.28
N ASP A 153 -18.37 -36.34 6.38
CA ASP A 153 -17.62 -36.25 7.65
C ASP A 153 -16.28 -35.54 7.46
N THR A 154 -16.18 -34.32 7.99
CA THR A 154 -14.94 -33.52 8.01
C THR A 154 -14.12 -33.86 9.26
N HIS A 155 -13.74 -35.13 9.43
CA HIS A 155 -12.87 -35.57 10.52
C HIS A 155 -11.55 -36.14 9.99
N ALA A 156 -10.43 -35.69 10.56
CA ALA A 156 -9.09 -36.17 10.20
C ALA A 156 -8.97 -37.70 10.34
N ALA A 157 -9.67 -38.30 11.32
CA ALA A 157 -9.72 -39.75 11.51
C ALA A 157 -10.32 -40.48 10.28
N ALA A 158 -11.40 -39.96 9.69
CA ALA A 158 -12.03 -40.55 8.51
C ALA A 158 -11.11 -40.52 7.27
N LEU A 159 -10.25 -39.50 7.17
CA LEU A 159 -9.23 -39.41 6.11
C LEU A 159 -8.11 -40.44 6.34
N PHE A 160 -7.64 -40.63 7.57
CA PHE A 160 -6.64 -41.65 7.88
C PHE A 160 -7.17 -43.07 7.72
N ASP A 161 -8.44 -43.33 8.09
CA ASP A 161 -9.10 -44.62 7.85
C ASP A 161 -9.25 -44.92 6.36
N LEU A 162 -9.50 -43.89 5.54
CA LEU A 162 -9.53 -44.01 4.08
C LEU A 162 -8.16 -44.41 3.53
N LEU A 163 -7.10 -43.72 3.94
CA LEU A 163 -5.73 -44.02 3.50
C LEU A 163 -5.32 -45.44 3.91
N ALA A 164 -5.66 -45.85 5.14
CA ALA A 164 -5.42 -47.20 5.63
C ALA A 164 -6.18 -48.27 4.83
N GLN A 165 -7.40 -47.98 4.38
CA GLN A 165 -8.19 -48.89 3.53
C GLN A 165 -7.64 -49.00 2.09
N ILE A 166 -7.05 -47.93 1.56
CA ILE A 166 -6.42 -47.95 0.24
C ILE A 166 -5.12 -48.78 0.30
N GLU A 167 -4.35 -48.64 1.38
CA GLU A 167 -3.13 -49.43 1.62
C GLU A 167 -3.41 -50.93 1.84
N GLN A 168 -4.50 -51.28 2.53
CA GLN A 168 -4.92 -52.67 2.71
C GLN A 168 -5.44 -53.35 1.44
N ARG A 169 -5.68 -52.60 0.36
CA ARG A 169 -6.28 -53.12 -0.88
C ARG A 169 -5.28 -53.61 -1.92
N GLU A 170 -3.97 -53.53 -1.67
CA GLU A 170 -2.97 -54.19 -2.53
C GLU A 170 -2.45 -55.51 -1.95
N PRO A 171 -2.89 -56.63 -2.54
CA PRO A 171 -1.94 -57.59 -3.08
C PRO A 171 -2.20 -57.75 -4.59
N GLY A 172 -1.57 -56.89 -5.38
CA GLY A 172 -1.47 -57.04 -6.84
C GLY A 172 -2.41 -56.15 -7.66
N GLY A 173 -1.91 -54.98 -8.08
CA GLY A 173 -2.53 -54.23 -9.16
C GLY A 173 -2.13 -52.76 -9.21
N THR A 174 -0.88 -52.48 -9.59
CA THR A 174 -0.40 -51.14 -9.94
C THR A 174 -1.39 -50.40 -10.83
N THR A 175 -2.09 -49.42 -10.27
CA THR A 175 -2.36 -48.13 -10.90
C THR A 175 -2.75 -47.14 -9.80
N ALA A 176 -1.80 -46.27 -9.45
CA ALA A 176 -2.13 -45.05 -8.72
C ALA A 176 -3.22 -44.29 -9.50
N PRO A 177 -4.21 -43.67 -8.83
CA PRO A 177 -5.19 -42.85 -9.51
C PRO A 177 -4.46 -41.75 -10.29
N PRO A 178 -4.70 -41.59 -11.61
CA PRO A 178 -3.99 -40.62 -12.42
C PRO A 178 -4.35 -39.21 -11.92
N GLY A 179 -3.35 -38.42 -11.53
CA GLY A 179 -3.53 -37.02 -11.13
C GLY A 179 -2.92 -36.60 -9.78
N LEU A 180 -2.29 -37.51 -9.03
CA LEU A 180 -1.53 -37.19 -7.81
C LEU A 180 0.00 -37.14 -8.05
N ASP A 181 0.42 -36.67 -9.21
CA ASP A 181 1.81 -36.27 -9.41
C ASP A 181 2.01 -34.91 -8.75
N MET A 182 2.42 -34.92 -7.47
CA MET A 182 3.11 -33.78 -6.88
C MET A 182 4.53 -33.70 -7.47
N GLN A 183 4.64 -33.24 -8.72
CA GLN A 183 5.90 -32.74 -9.24
C GLN A 183 6.05 -31.26 -8.87
N ARG A 184 7.23 -30.95 -8.33
CA ARG A 184 7.71 -29.66 -7.83
C ARG A 184 7.55 -28.51 -8.82
#